data_AF-A0A4Z0HTD7-F1
#
_entry.id   AF-A0A4Z0HTD7-F1
#
_cell.length_a   1.000
_cell.length_b   1.000
_cell.length_c   1.000
_cell.angle_alpha   90.00
_cell.angle_beta   90.00
_cell.angle_gamma   90.00
#
_symmetry.space_group_name_H-M   'P 1'
#
loop_
_entity.id
_entity.type
_entity.pdbx_description
1 polymer ?
#
loop_
_entity_poly.entity_id
_entity_poly.type
_entity_poly.pdbx_seq_one_letter_code
_entity_poly.pdbx_strand_id
1 'polypeptide(L)'
;MTPPTGRGRPRDASADRAILQAALDLFIERGVEGSSIEQIAKRAGVGKPTIYRRWSTKDELIAAAMETLIAEEVGWASPEVIDVESPYELVEAAIESAAVTTTTPHYRALVARVLGSAVSHPALMALYWDRYIAPRRKLAARLLERARECGTVAADTDFDVAIDMMVGAITYRVLQPDPPDTEEMRRYLRAVYRQVGLLP
;
A
#
# COMPACT_ATOMS: atom_id res chain seq x y z
N MET A 1 20.63 18.23 44.95
CA MET A 1 20.00 17.20 44.11
C MET A 1 19.81 17.78 42.72
N THR A 2 20.60 17.31 41.75
CA THR A 2 20.55 17.76 40.35
C THR A 2 19.46 16.98 39.62
N PRO A 3 18.54 17.62 38.87
CA PRO A 3 17.51 16.89 38.13
C PRO A 3 18.12 16.15 36.93
N PRO A 4 17.56 14.98 36.55
CA PRO A 4 18.09 14.18 35.45
C PRO A 4 17.86 14.87 34.10
N THR A 5 18.94 15.00 33.33
CA THR A 5 18.95 15.34 31.91
C THR A 5 18.57 14.12 31.08
N GLY A 6 17.70 14.30 30.08
CA GLY A 6 17.49 13.29 29.04
C GLY A 6 16.05 13.00 28.61
N ARG A 7 15.19 14.01 28.46
CA ARG A 7 14.08 13.87 27.50
C ARG A 7 14.70 14.01 26.11
N GLY A 8 14.98 12.88 25.46
CA GLY A 8 15.55 12.84 24.12
C GLY A 8 14.81 13.80 23.18
N ARG A 9 15.57 14.50 22.34
CA ARG A 9 15.07 15.46 21.34
C ARG A 9 13.83 14.88 20.64
N PRO A 10 12.74 15.67 20.45
CA PRO A 10 11.55 15.22 19.76
C PRO A 10 11.87 14.50 18.45
N ARG A 11 11.10 13.45 18.16
CA ARG A 11 11.19 12.62 16.96
C ARG A 11 11.37 13.51 15.74
N ASP A 12 12.49 13.33 15.03
CA ASP A 12 12.69 14.03 13.77
C ASP A 12 11.90 13.31 12.67
N ALA A 13 10.63 13.71 12.50
CA ALA A 13 9.73 13.13 11.50
C ALA A 13 10.26 13.29 10.07
N SER A 14 11.09 14.32 9.82
CA SER A 14 11.73 14.52 8.52
C SER A 14 12.78 13.45 8.23
N ALA A 15 13.59 13.10 9.24
CA ALA A 15 14.59 12.03 9.12
C ALA A 15 13.93 10.66 8.89
N ASP A 16 12.81 10.37 9.57
CA ASP A 16 12.09 9.11 9.42
C ASP A 16 11.55 8.99 7.98
N ARG A 17 10.91 10.05 7.48
CA ARG A 17 10.42 10.13 6.10
C ARG A 17 11.53 9.89 5.08
N ALA A 18 12.68 10.55 5.25
CA ALA A 18 13.82 10.40 4.34
C ALA A 18 14.37 8.96 4.32
N ILE A 19 14.42 8.29 5.47
CA ILE A 19 14.86 6.89 5.58
C ILE A 19 13.87 5.95 4.89
N LEU A 20 12.57 6.13 5.13
CA LEU A 20 11.53 5.33 4.49
C LEU A 20 11.53 5.49 2.97
N GLN A 21 11.64 6.74 2.47
CA GLN A 21 11.72 7.00 1.03
C GLN A 21 12.94 6.34 0.41
N ALA A 22 14.13 6.53 1.02
CA ALA A 22 15.36 5.91 0.53
C ALA A 22 15.29 4.38 0.50
N ALA A 23 14.60 3.76 1.48
CA ALA A 23 14.39 2.33 1.52
C ALA A 23 13.46 1.85 0.40
N LEU A 24 12.33 2.53 0.19
CA LEU A 24 11.37 2.20 -0.86
C LEU A 24 12.01 2.35 -2.25
N ASP A 25 12.70 3.46 -2.51
CA ASP A 25 13.36 3.71 -3.79
C ASP A 25 14.40 2.64 -4.10
N LEU A 26 15.26 2.28 -3.12
CA LEU A 26 16.26 1.23 -3.31
C LEU A 26 15.65 -0.15 -3.52
N PHE A 27 14.55 -0.46 -2.82
CA PHE A 27 13.80 -1.69 -3.03
C PHE A 27 13.21 -1.75 -4.44
N ILE A 28 12.62 -0.65 -4.92
CA ILE A 28 12.07 -0.57 -6.28
C ILE A 28 13.17 -0.71 -7.34
N GLU A 29 14.26 0.04 -7.18
CA GLU A 29 15.41 0.02 -8.11
C GLU A 29 16.10 -1.35 -8.17
N ARG A 30 16.34 -1.98 -7.01
CA ARG A 30 17.35 -3.05 -6.89
C ARG A 30 16.85 -4.33 -6.22
N GLY A 31 15.61 -4.35 -5.76
CA GLY A 31 15.06 -5.45 -4.95
C GLY A 31 15.66 -5.51 -3.55
N VAL A 32 15.33 -6.57 -2.82
CA VAL A 32 15.80 -6.77 -1.45
C VAL A 32 17.30 -7.05 -1.45
N GLU A 33 17.80 -7.95 -2.29
CA GLU A 33 19.22 -8.35 -2.31
C GLU A 33 20.14 -7.23 -2.78
N GLY A 34 19.69 -6.41 -3.74
CA GLY A 34 20.44 -5.27 -4.26
C GLY A 34 20.45 -4.03 -3.36
N SER A 35 19.77 -4.09 -2.21
CA SER A 35 19.70 -3.00 -1.23
C SER A 35 20.33 -3.38 0.12
N SER A 36 20.82 -2.38 0.84
CA SER A 36 21.46 -2.55 2.15
C SER A 36 21.19 -1.35 3.05
N ILE A 37 21.23 -1.56 4.37
CA ILE A 37 21.11 -0.49 5.36
C ILE A 37 22.14 0.61 5.13
N GLU A 38 23.34 0.28 4.63
CA GLU A 38 24.36 1.25 4.28
C GLU A 38 23.96 2.16 3.13
N GLN A 39 23.46 1.58 2.03
CA GLN A 39 22.99 2.35 0.89
C GLN A 39 21.80 3.22 1.28
N ILE A 40 20.87 2.69 2.09
CA ILE A 40 19.71 3.44 2.60
C ILE A 40 20.17 4.61 3.47
N ALA A 41 21.06 4.38 4.44
CA ALA A 41 21.61 5.42 5.30
C ALA A 41 22.29 6.53 4.49
N LYS A 42 23.13 6.14 3.52
CA LYS A 42 23.81 7.08 2.62
C LYS A 42 22.82 7.92 1.82
N ARG A 43 21.78 7.29 1.24
CA ARG A 43 20.77 7.99 0.43
C ARG A 43 19.88 8.91 1.26
N ALA A 44 19.54 8.51 2.50
CA ALA A 44 18.78 9.32 3.43
C ALA A 44 19.60 10.41 4.15
N GLY A 45 20.93 10.43 3.98
CA GLY A 45 21.81 11.41 4.64
C GLY A 45 21.94 11.21 6.15
N VAL A 46 21.80 9.97 6.63
CA VAL A 46 21.86 9.62 8.07
C VAL A 46 22.91 8.55 8.36
N GLY A 47 23.27 8.36 9.63
CA GLY A 47 24.12 7.25 10.06
C GLY A 47 23.34 5.95 10.29
N LYS A 48 23.99 4.78 10.10
CA LYS A 48 23.38 3.45 10.38
C LYS A 48 22.76 3.34 11.79
N PRO A 49 23.36 3.86 12.88
CA PRO A 49 22.75 3.81 14.21
C PRO A 49 21.39 4.51 14.29
N THR A 50 21.17 5.55 13.47
CA THR A 50 19.88 6.26 13.37
C THR A 50 18.78 5.36 12.82
N ILE A 51 19.12 4.48 11.87
CA ILE A 51 18.18 3.50 11.32
C ILE A 51 17.93 2.37 12.33
N TYR A 52 18.99 1.75 12.86
CA TYR A 52 18.87 0.61 13.78
C TYR A 52 18.14 0.92 15.08
N ARG A 53 18.10 2.19 15.51
CA ARG A 53 17.30 2.62 16.65
C ARG A 53 15.79 2.43 16.43
N ARG A 54 15.34 2.37 15.18
CA ARG A 54 13.92 2.36 14.79
C ARG A 54 13.49 1.06 14.13
N TRP A 55 14.34 0.52 13.26
CA TRP A 55 14.07 -0.71 12.53
C TRP A 55 15.22 -1.67 12.75
N SER A 56 14.92 -2.83 13.30
CA SER A 56 15.92 -3.81 13.71
C SER A 56 16.49 -4.56 12.51
N THR A 57 15.72 -4.64 11.42
CA THR A 57 16.09 -5.36 10.20
C THR A 57 15.78 -4.53 8.95
N LYS A 58 16.43 -4.89 7.83
CA LYS A 58 16.13 -4.30 6.52
C LYS A 58 14.70 -4.61 6.07
N ASP A 59 14.23 -5.82 6.33
CA ASP A 59 12.87 -6.25 5.96
C ASP A 59 11.81 -5.44 6.74
N GLU A 60 12.05 -5.21 8.03
CA GLU A 60 11.19 -4.36 8.84
C GLU A 60 11.13 -2.92 8.31
N LEU A 61 12.27 -2.38 7.88
CA LEU A 61 12.36 -1.05 7.28
C LEU A 61 11.63 -0.96 5.93
N ILE A 62 11.83 -1.94 5.04
CA ILE A 62 11.16 -1.97 3.73
C ILE A 62 9.64 -2.13 3.92
N ALA A 63 9.20 -3.02 4.84
CA ALA A 63 7.79 -3.18 5.17
C ALA A 63 7.18 -1.88 5.73
N ALA A 64 7.88 -1.18 6.62
CA ALA A 64 7.43 0.10 7.15
C ALA A 64 7.36 1.20 6.06
N ALA A 65 8.28 1.17 5.10
CA ALA A 65 8.26 2.09 3.97
C ALA A 65 7.06 1.86 3.06
N MET A 66 6.76 0.59 2.75
CA MET A 66 5.54 0.20 2.02
C MET A 66 4.28 0.58 2.79
N GLU A 67 4.26 0.31 4.10
CA GLU A 67 3.14 0.65 4.98
C GLU A 67 2.83 2.14 4.98
N THR A 68 3.84 3.00 5.06
CA THR A 68 3.66 4.44 5.21
C THR A 68 3.40 5.12 3.87
N LEU A 69 4.27 4.88 2.88
CA LEU A 69 4.28 5.68 1.66
C LEU A 69 3.18 5.23 0.69
N ILE A 70 2.94 3.92 0.55
CA ILE A 70 1.88 3.42 -0.33
C ILE A 70 0.49 3.68 0.26
N ALA A 71 0.36 3.72 1.59
CA ALA A 71 -0.92 4.10 2.21
C ALA A 71 -1.37 5.50 1.79
N GLU A 72 -0.42 6.44 1.78
CA GLU A 72 -0.67 7.83 1.43
C GLU A 72 -0.96 7.98 -0.07
N GLU A 73 -0.29 7.21 -0.94
CA GLU A 73 -0.51 7.25 -2.39
C GLU A 73 -1.88 6.70 -2.82
N VAL A 74 -2.43 5.73 -2.08
CA VAL A 74 -3.69 5.05 -2.44
C VAL A 74 -4.91 5.68 -1.75
N GLY A 75 -4.71 6.48 -0.69
CA GLY A 75 -5.76 7.36 -0.15
C GLY A 75 -7.03 6.66 0.33
N TRP A 76 -6.91 5.55 1.07
CA TRP A 76 -8.06 4.81 1.58
C TRP A 76 -8.95 5.67 2.49
N ALA A 77 -10.27 5.57 2.29
CA ALA A 77 -11.25 6.15 3.20
C ALA A 77 -11.09 5.57 4.61
N SER A 78 -11.24 6.41 5.63
CA SER A 78 -11.22 5.96 7.01
C SER A 78 -12.48 5.15 7.34
N PRO A 79 -12.47 4.28 8.37
CA PRO A 79 -13.67 3.56 8.79
C PRO A 79 -14.88 4.48 9.01
N GLU A 80 -14.66 5.65 9.63
CA GLU A 80 -15.71 6.62 9.93
C GLU A 80 -16.34 7.19 8.65
N VAL A 81 -15.52 7.43 7.62
CA VAL A 81 -15.99 7.87 6.30
C VAL A 81 -16.77 6.75 5.60
N ILE A 82 -16.28 5.51 5.67
CA ILE A 82 -16.92 4.33 5.08
C ILE A 82 -18.33 4.10 5.65
N ASP A 83 -18.52 4.35 6.95
CA ASP A 83 -19.80 4.11 7.61
C ASP A 83 -20.89 5.12 7.22
N VAL A 84 -20.51 6.35 6.85
CA VAL A 84 -21.48 7.45 6.61
C VAL A 84 -21.70 7.78 5.14
N GLU A 85 -20.66 7.70 4.31
CA GLU A 85 -20.74 8.06 2.90
C GLU A 85 -21.42 6.97 2.06
N SER A 86 -21.87 7.35 0.86
CA SER A 86 -22.41 6.39 -0.09
C SER A 86 -21.33 5.41 -0.55
N PRO A 87 -21.55 4.08 -0.48
CA PRO A 87 -20.59 3.11 -1.01
C PRO A 87 -20.28 3.33 -2.49
N TYR A 88 -21.26 3.80 -3.27
CA TYR A 88 -21.06 4.14 -4.68
C TYR A 88 -20.08 5.31 -4.85
N GLU A 89 -20.25 6.40 -4.08
CA GLU A 89 -19.37 7.57 -4.17
C GLU A 89 -17.95 7.25 -3.71
N LEU A 90 -17.80 6.43 -2.68
CA LEU A 90 -16.50 5.93 -2.23
C LEU A 90 -15.81 5.08 -3.29
N VAL A 91 -16.54 4.18 -3.94
CA VAL A 91 -16.02 3.35 -5.03
C VAL A 91 -15.61 4.21 -6.22
N GLU A 92 -16.44 5.17 -6.61
CA GLU A 92 -16.15 6.12 -7.69
C GLU A 92 -14.86 6.91 -7.40
N ALA A 93 -14.72 7.48 -6.20
CA ALA A 93 -13.51 8.18 -5.79
C ALA A 93 -12.28 7.26 -5.78
N ALA A 94 -12.43 6.02 -5.28
CA ALA A 94 -11.37 5.02 -5.27
C ALA A 94 -10.93 4.63 -6.69
N ILE A 95 -11.86 4.53 -7.64
CA ILE A 95 -11.57 4.25 -9.05
C ILE A 95 -10.75 5.39 -9.67
N GLU A 96 -11.14 6.64 -9.43
CA GLU A 96 -10.41 7.80 -9.96
C GLU A 96 -8.99 7.88 -9.41
N SER A 97 -8.82 7.68 -8.11
CA SER A 97 -7.50 7.63 -7.48
C SER A 97 -6.67 6.45 -7.99
N ALA A 98 -7.23 5.24 -8.01
CA ALA A 98 -6.54 4.04 -8.45
C ALA A 98 -6.14 4.12 -9.92
N ALA A 99 -6.97 4.69 -10.80
CA ALA A 99 -6.64 4.85 -12.21
C ALA A 99 -5.38 5.71 -12.42
N VAL A 100 -5.19 6.74 -11.60
CA VAL A 100 -3.98 7.58 -11.65
C VAL A 100 -2.78 6.86 -11.03
N THR A 101 -2.94 6.32 -9.82
CA THR A 101 -1.83 5.72 -9.08
C THR A 101 -1.28 4.48 -9.78
N THR A 102 -2.16 3.60 -10.27
CA THR A 102 -1.76 2.30 -10.84
C THR A 102 -1.04 2.39 -12.19
N THR A 103 -1.21 3.50 -12.91
CA THR A 103 -0.53 3.76 -14.19
C THR A 103 0.81 4.48 -14.01
N THR A 104 1.18 4.86 -12.79
CA THR A 104 2.50 5.45 -12.54
C THR A 104 3.61 4.40 -12.74
N PRO A 105 4.76 4.78 -13.34
CA PRO A 105 5.92 3.89 -13.43
C PRO A 105 6.40 3.39 -12.07
N HIS A 106 6.27 4.24 -11.04
CA HIS A 106 6.63 3.92 -9.66
C HIS A 106 5.79 2.77 -9.10
N TYR A 107 4.46 2.88 -9.15
CA TYR A 107 3.55 1.85 -8.65
C TYR A 107 3.73 0.53 -9.41
N ARG A 108 3.87 0.58 -10.74
CA ARG A 108 4.11 -0.60 -11.56
C ARG A 108 5.39 -1.33 -11.16
N ALA A 109 6.49 -0.59 -10.98
CA ALA A 109 7.76 -1.17 -10.57
C ALA A 109 7.67 -1.77 -9.16
N LEU A 110 6.99 -1.09 -8.24
CA LEU A 110 6.73 -1.57 -6.90
C LEU A 110 5.95 -2.89 -6.89
N VAL A 111 4.83 -2.99 -7.62
CA VAL A 111 4.04 -4.22 -7.74
C VAL A 111 4.89 -5.37 -8.28
N ALA A 112 5.69 -5.13 -9.32
CA ALA A 112 6.59 -6.15 -9.88
C ALA A 112 7.61 -6.64 -8.84
N ARG A 113 8.17 -5.74 -8.02
CA ARG A 113 9.13 -6.07 -6.96
C ARG A 113 8.51 -6.85 -5.82
N VAL A 114 7.32 -6.47 -5.38
CA VAL A 114 6.59 -7.19 -4.33
C VAL A 114 6.28 -8.61 -4.79
N LEU A 115 5.71 -8.80 -5.98
CA LEU A 115 5.44 -10.14 -6.50
C LEU A 115 6.71 -10.98 -6.69
N GLY A 116 7.77 -10.37 -7.21
CA GLY A 116 9.06 -11.05 -7.34
C GLY A 116 9.69 -11.46 -6.01
N SER A 117 9.29 -10.82 -4.90
CA SER A 117 9.78 -11.11 -3.55
C SER A 117 8.95 -12.17 -2.82
N ALA A 118 7.77 -12.54 -3.34
CA ALA A 118 6.80 -13.40 -2.68
C ALA A 118 7.38 -14.75 -2.21
N VAL A 119 8.26 -15.35 -3.03
CA VAL A 119 8.88 -16.66 -2.75
C VAL A 119 10.26 -16.52 -2.13
N SER A 120 11.05 -15.53 -2.55
CA SER A 120 12.44 -15.36 -2.13
C SER A 120 12.59 -14.70 -0.76
N HIS A 121 11.61 -13.92 -0.31
CA HIS A 121 11.67 -13.15 0.94
C HIS A 121 10.42 -13.34 1.82
N PRO A 122 10.16 -14.55 2.33
CA PRO A 122 8.94 -14.84 3.09
C PRO A 122 8.81 -13.99 4.37
N ALA A 123 9.92 -13.63 5.02
CA ALA A 123 9.89 -12.78 6.21
C ALA A 123 9.42 -11.35 5.91
N LEU A 124 9.97 -10.73 4.86
CA LEU A 124 9.49 -9.43 4.36
C LEU A 124 8.00 -9.50 3.96
N MET A 125 7.59 -10.59 3.31
CA MET A 125 6.22 -10.73 2.83
C MET A 125 5.21 -10.98 3.94
N ALA A 126 5.59 -11.66 5.02
CA ALA A 126 4.78 -11.73 6.23
C ALA A 126 4.59 -10.34 6.85
N LEU A 127 5.66 -9.55 6.98
CA LEU A 127 5.58 -8.18 7.51
C LEU A 127 4.72 -7.27 6.63
N TYR A 128 4.87 -7.36 5.30
CA TYR A 128 4.05 -6.64 4.35
C TYR A 128 2.57 -7.04 4.45
N TRP A 129 2.29 -8.34 4.58
CA TRP A 129 0.93 -8.82 4.74
C TRP A 129 0.28 -8.27 6.00
N ASP A 130 0.96 -8.42 7.15
CA ASP A 130 0.41 -8.05 8.45
C ASP A 130 0.23 -6.54 8.62
N ARG A 131 1.21 -5.74 8.15
CA ARG A 131 1.25 -4.29 8.36
C ARG A 131 0.58 -3.51 7.25
N TYR A 132 0.68 -3.99 6.00
CA TYR A 132 0.07 -3.34 4.85
C TYR A 132 -1.24 -4.02 4.45
N ILE A 133 -1.21 -5.25 3.94
CA ILE A 133 -2.38 -5.86 3.26
C ILE A 133 -3.57 -6.08 4.20
N ALA A 134 -3.38 -6.77 5.33
CA ALA A 134 -4.47 -7.20 6.20
C ALA A 134 -5.31 -6.02 6.76
N PRO A 135 -4.72 -4.89 7.20
CA PRO A 135 -5.49 -3.70 7.55
C PRO A 135 -6.36 -3.16 6.42
N ARG A 136 -5.85 -3.10 5.17
CA ARG A 136 -6.64 -2.58 4.03
C ARG A 136 -7.71 -3.58 3.59
N ARG A 137 -7.46 -4.89 3.72
CA ARG A 137 -8.51 -5.91 3.52
C ARG A 137 -9.68 -5.71 4.47
N LYS A 138 -9.42 -5.37 5.74
CA LYS A 138 -10.48 -5.05 6.71
C LYS A 138 -11.30 -3.82 6.29
N LEU A 139 -10.65 -2.78 5.78
CA LEU A 139 -11.33 -1.59 5.25
C LEU A 139 -12.18 -1.93 4.02
N ALA A 140 -11.63 -2.69 3.07
CA ALA A 140 -12.36 -3.14 1.89
C ALA A 140 -13.57 -4.03 2.25
N ALA A 141 -13.40 -4.94 3.21
CA ALA A 141 -14.49 -5.77 3.72
C ALA A 141 -15.58 -4.93 4.40
N ARG A 142 -15.22 -3.88 5.15
CA ARG A 142 -16.21 -2.96 5.74
C ARG A 142 -16.97 -2.18 4.67
N LEU A 143 -16.29 -1.72 3.62
CA LEU A 143 -16.95 -1.07 2.48
C LEU A 143 -17.93 -2.02 1.77
N LEU A 144 -17.52 -3.27 1.53
CA LEU A 144 -18.39 -4.31 0.95
C LEU A 144 -19.59 -4.63 1.85
N GLU A 145 -19.39 -4.65 3.16
CA GLU A 145 -20.48 -4.82 4.13
C GLU A 145 -21.49 -3.67 4.06
N ARG A 146 -21.00 -2.43 4.02
CA ARG A 146 -21.85 -1.24 3.85
C ARG A 146 -22.61 -1.28 2.53
N ALA A 147 -21.94 -1.68 1.44
CA ALA A 147 -22.55 -1.85 0.13
C ALA A 147 -23.67 -2.92 0.15
N ARG A 148 -23.46 -4.03 0.86
CA ARG A 148 -24.48 -5.07 1.08
C ARG A 148 -25.67 -4.55 1.89
N GLU A 149 -25.43 -3.78 2.96
CA GLU A 149 -26.49 -3.14 3.75
C GLU A 149 -27.33 -2.16 2.91
N CYS A 150 -26.71 -1.47 1.95
CA CYS A 150 -27.37 -0.59 0.98
C CYS A 150 -28.02 -1.33 -0.20
N GLY A 151 -27.89 -2.67 -0.27
CA GLY A 151 -28.46 -3.49 -1.33
C GLY A 151 -27.76 -3.39 -2.69
N THR A 152 -26.55 -2.82 -2.76
CA THR A 152 -25.78 -2.74 -4.01
C THR A 152 -25.00 -4.03 -4.28
N VAL A 153 -24.51 -4.70 -3.23
CA VAL A 153 -23.82 -6.00 -3.33
C VAL A 153 -24.74 -7.14 -2.90
N ALA A 154 -24.64 -8.28 -3.58
CA ALA A 154 -25.47 -9.46 -3.30
C ALA A 154 -25.20 -10.04 -1.89
N ALA A 155 -26.26 -10.53 -1.24
CA ALA A 155 -26.21 -10.97 0.16
C ALA A 155 -25.25 -12.13 0.42
N ASP A 156 -25.03 -12.99 -0.58
CA ASP A 156 -24.17 -14.17 -0.58
C ASP A 156 -22.76 -13.91 -1.13
N THR A 157 -22.39 -12.64 -1.36
CA THR A 157 -21.05 -12.27 -1.86
C THR A 157 -19.98 -12.67 -0.84
N ASP A 158 -19.03 -13.49 -1.25
CA ASP A 158 -17.81 -13.75 -0.51
C ASP A 158 -16.85 -12.57 -0.65
N PHE A 159 -16.66 -11.81 0.44
CA PHE A 159 -15.86 -10.59 0.43
C PHE A 159 -14.37 -10.86 0.20
N ASP A 160 -13.84 -11.99 0.67
CA ASP A 160 -12.43 -12.31 0.46
C ASP A 160 -12.17 -12.60 -1.02
N VAL A 161 -13.06 -13.38 -1.65
CA VAL A 161 -12.99 -13.65 -3.09
C VAL A 161 -13.19 -12.38 -3.92
N ALA A 162 -14.14 -11.53 -3.54
CA ALA A 162 -14.37 -10.25 -4.22
C ALA A 162 -13.13 -9.35 -4.17
N ILE A 163 -12.51 -9.21 -3.01
CA ILE A 163 -11.27 -8.44 -2.83
C ILE A 163 -10.14 -9.04 -3.69
N ASP A 164 -9.96 -10.36 -3.64
CA ASP A 164 -8.91 -11.05 -4.41
C ASP A 164 -9.10 -10.87 -5.92
N MET A 165 -10.34 -10.96 -6.40
CA MET A 165 -10.67 -10.71 -7.82
C MET A 165 -10.34 -9.28 -8.24
N MET A 166 -10.71 -8.28 -7.44
CA MET A 166 -10.41 -6.87 -7.75
C MET A 166 -8.90 -6.58 -7.74
N VAL A 167 -8.19 -7.01 -6.69
CA VAL A 167 -6.75 -6.80 -6.56
C VAL A 167 -5.98 -7.57 -7.63
N GLY A 168 -6.39 -8.80 -7.92
CA GLY A 168 -5.81 -9.65 -8.96
C GLY A 168 -6.00 -9.07 -10.36
N ALA A 169 -7.19 -8.55 -10.67
CA ALA A 169 -7.49 -7.86 -11.93
C ALA A 169 -6.57 -6.65 -12.15
N ILE A 170 -6.41 -5.80 -11.14
CA ILE A 170 -5.51 -4.63 -11.18
C ILE A 170 -4.06 -5.09 -11.40
N THR A 171 -3.60 -6.04 -10.59
CA THR A 171 -2.23 -6.57 -10.64
C THR A 171 -1.91 -7.16 -12.02
N TYR A 172 -2.82 -7.99 -12.55
CA TYR A 172 -2.70 -8.56 -13.89
C TYR A 172 -2.58 -7.48 -14.95
N ARG A 173 -3.42 -6.43 -14.86
CA ARG A 173 -3.45 -5.35 -15.83
C ARG A 173 -2.20 -4.46 -15.80
N VAL A 174 -1.72 -4.11 -14.61
CA VAL A 174 -0.52 -3.27 -14.41
C VAL A 174 0.75 -3.95 -14.93
N LEU A 175 0.83 -5.28 -14.85
CA LEU A 175 2.02 -6.04 -15.23
C LEU A 175 2.04 -6.49 -16.70
N GLN A 176 1.05 -6.08 -17.50
CA GLN A 176 1.09 -6.34 -18.95
C GLN A 176 2.28 -5.63 -19.61
N PRO A 177 2.82 -6.14 -20.74
CA PRO A 177 3.89 -5.49 -21.49
C PRO A 177 3.53 -4.07 -21.94
N ASP A 178 2.28 -3.88 -22.35
CA ASP A 178 1.68 -2.60 -22.75
C ASP A 178 0.54 -2.28 -21.77
N PRO A 179 0.84 -1.69 -20.61
CA PRO A 179 -0.16 -1.39 -19.59
C PRO A 179 -1.07 -0.24 -20.06
N PRO A 180 -2.34 -0.22 -19.60
CA PRO A 180 -3.29 0.81 -20.02
C PRO A 180 -2.86 2.20 -19.57
N ASP A 181 -3.27 3.23 -20.32
CA ASP A 181 -3.23 4.60 -19.83
C ASP A 181 -4.26 4.83 -18.71
N THR A 182 -4.24 6.02 -18.09
CA THR A 182 -5.14 6.37 -16.98
C THR A 182 -6.62 6.26 -17.35
N GLU A 183 -7.00 6.64 -18.58
CA GLU A 183 -8.39 6.62 -19.02
C GLU A 183 -8.85 5.19 -19.33
N GLU A 184 -7.99 4.38 -19.95
CA GLU A 184 -8.21 2.95 -20.14
C GLU A 184 -8.30 2.20 -18.81
N MET A 185 -7.43 2.52 -17.85
CA MET A 185 -7.46 1.93 -16.52
C MET A 185 -8.73 2.31 -15.77
N ARG A 186 -9.15 3.58 -15.83
CA ARG A 186 -10.44 4.03 -15.25
C ARG A 186 -11.60 3.23 -15.80
N ARG A 187 -11.72 3.10 -17.13
CA ARG A 187 -12.79 2.31 -17.76
C ARG A 187 -12.73 0.84 -17.33
N TYR A 188 -11.52 0.28 -17.25
CA TYR A 188 -11.33 -1.10 -16.82
C TYR A 188 -11.76 -1.32 -15.36
N LEU A 189 -11.34 -0.44 -14.44
CA LEU A 189 -11.73 -0.50 -13.04
C LEU A 189 -13.25 -0.41 -12.87
N ARG A 190 -13.92 0.52 -13.57
CA ARG A 190 -15.40 0.60 -13.57
C ARG A 190 -16.03 -0.73 -14.00
N ALA A 191 -15.50 -1.35 -15.07
CA ALA A 191 -15.99 -2.64 -15.53
C ALA A 191 -15.78 -3.75 -14.48
N VAL A 192 -14.62 -3.80 -13.83
CA VAL A 192 -14.32 -4.77 -12.75
C VAL A 192 -15.28 -4.61 -11.58
N TYR A 193 -15.48 -3.38 -11.09
CA TYR A 193 -16.34 -3.14 -9.93
C TYR A 193 -17.82 -3.43 -10.22
N ARG A 194 -18.28 -3.24 -11.47
CA ARG A 194 -19.61 -3.70 -11.92
C ARG A 194 -19.77 -5.22 -11.83
N GLN A 195 -18.74 -6.01 -12.14
CA GLN A 195 -18.82 -7.47 -12.03
C GLN A 195 -19.03 -7.95 -10.58
N VAL A 196 -18.67 -7.12 -9.60
CA VAL A 196 -18.80 -7.40 -8.17
C VAL A 196 -20.07 -6.73 -7.57
N GLY A 197 -20.86 -6.03 -8.38
CA GLY A 197 -22.07 -5.31 -7.94
C GLY A 197 -21.80 -4.00 -7.20
N LEU A 198 -20.55 -3.53 -7.14
CA LEU A 198 -20.20 -2.28 -6.45
C LEU A 198 -20.57 -1.02 -7.26
N LEU A 199 -20.95 -1.18 -8.52
CA LEU A 199 -21.45 -0.15 -9.41
C LEU A 199 -22.69 -0.66 -10.16
N PRO A 200 -23.65 0.22 -10.51
CA PRO A 200 -24.77 -0.11 -11.38
C PRO A 200 -24.34 -0.41 -12.82
#